data_AF-A0A1V9Y3M2-F1
#
_entry.id   AF-A0A1V9Y3M2-F1
#
_cell.length_a   1.000
_cell.length_b   1.000
_cell.length_c   1.000
_cell.angle_alpha   90.00
_cell.angle_beta   90.00
_cell.angle_gamma   90.00
#
_symmetry.space_group_name_H-M   'P 1'
#
loop_
_entity.id
_entity.type
_entity.pdbx_description
1 polymer ?
#
loop_
_entity_poly.entity_id
_entity_poly.type
_entity_poly.pdbx_seq_one_letter_code
_entity_poly.pdbx_strand_id
1 'polypeptide(L)'
;MPSSSSGMRQKMRDLKQVVPLATPKESAEPLQEEITKDGTKMFKKTSSDEKATICLYKVEYQDLGCDTDAVEGFVMYDATKLSAGESLYVALVGRFRYGREEDEVLGMSLCREMYMGHKLVCAKGVCAVGDPGSLSEIPSFPTQPQPSAFMDSQQPGPSAEYINDQDRQSSSSPSDANRSTANEDKVHFSFLFPEDAPVSTVMQRLSPDSGDTCGVRYYVRCYGSLDVGEEHHTISVLNFPIRK
;
A
#
# COMPACT_ATOMS: atom_id res chain seq x y z
N MET A 1 -70.35 -34.54 16.28
CA MET A 1 -69.91 -33.39 15.47
C MET A 1 -68.38 -33.38 15.47
N PRO A 2 -67.69 -33.88 14.43
CA PRO A 2 -66.23 -33.82 14.37
C PRO A 2 -65.75 -32.50 13.73
N SER A 3 -64.70 -31.95 14.32
CA SER A 3 -63.99 -30.72 13.96
C SER A 3 -63.09 -30.89 12.72
N SER A 4 -63.15 -29.92 11.80
CA SER A 4 -62.27 -29.80 10.63
C SER A 4 -61.47 -28.50 10.73
N SER A 5 -60.16 -28.58 10.97
CA SER A 5 -59.24 -27.43 11.10
C SER A 5 -57.97 -27.60 10.26
N SER A 6 -58.08 -28.11 9.03
CA SER A 6 -56.91 -28.36 8.15
C SER A 6 -56.65 -27.29 7.08
N GLY A 7 -57.40 -26.18 7.04
CA GLY A 7 -57.36 -25.25 5.88
C GLY A 7 -56.35 -24.11 5.92
N MET A 8 -55.76 -23.76 7.08
CA MET A 8 -55.00 -22.50 7.23
C MET A 8 -53.51 -22.66 7.55
N ARG A 9 -52.94 -23.87 7.39
CA ARG A 9 -51.49 -24.13 7.59
C ARG A 9 -50.69 -24.34 6.29
N GLN A 10 -51.34 -24.16 5.13
CA GLN A 10 -50.75 -24.52 3.83
C GLN A 10 -50.45 -23.33 2.90
N LYS A 11 -50.55 -22.07 3.37
CA LYS A 11 -50.36 -20.87 2.51
C LYS A 11 -49.22 -19.92 2.90
N MET A 12 -48.25 -20.43 3.66
CA MET A 12 -47.01 -19.71 4.00
C MET A 12 -45.74 -20.43 3.52
N ARG A 13 -45.87 -21.40 2.62
CA ARG A 13 -44.76 -22.24 2.13
C ARG A 13 -44.33 -21.95 0.69
N ASP A 14 -44.77 -20.83 0.12
CA ASP A 14 -44.41 -20.42 -1.25
C ASP A 14 -43.99 -18.94 -1.33
N LEU A 15 -43.34 -18.40 -0.29
CA LEU A 15 -42.50 -17.23 -0.51
C LEU A 15 -41.20 -17.74 -1.12
N LYS A 16 -41.10 -17.58 -2.45
CA LYS A 16 -39.91 -17.85 -3.24
C LYS A 16 -38.68 -17.39 -2.45
N GLN A 17 -37.88 -18.38 -2.08
CA GLN A 17 -36.54 -18.21 -1.57
C GLN A 17 -35.81 -17.26 -2.53
N VAL A 18 -35.63 -16.00 -2.12
CA VAL A 18 -34.69 -15.12 -2.78
C VAL A 18 -33.34 -15.77 -2.52
N VAL A 19 -32.77 -16.36 -3.57
CA VAL A 19 -31.42 -16.90 -3.53
C VAL A 19 -30.54 -15.75 -3.05
N PRO A 20 -29.88 -15.86 -1.88
CA PRO A 20 -28.95 -14.85 -1.45
C PRO A 20 -27.96 -14.65 -2.59
N LEU A 21 -27.76 -13.39 -3.02
CA LEU A 21 -26.64 -13.08 -3.90
C LEU A 21 -25.42 -13.67 -3.19
N ALA A 22 -24.75 -14.63 -3.83
CA ALA A 22 -23.59 -15.27 -3.26
C ALA A 22 -22.50 -14.20 -3.17
N THR A 23 -22.44 -13.50 -2.03
CA THR A 23 -21.26 -12.74 -1.64
C THR A 23 -20.14 -13.76 -1.57
N PRO A 24 -19.00 -13.53 -2.25
CA PRO A 24 -17.88 -14.44 -2.16
C PRO A 24 -17.56 -14.67 -0.68
N LYS A 25 -17.68 -15.91 -0.23
CA LYS A 25 -17.19 -16.29 1.09
C LYS A 25 -15.70 -15.96 1.09
N GLU A 26 -15.30 -14.94 1.83
CA GLU A 26 -13.91 -14.70 2.25
C GLU A 26 -13.51 -15.80 3.25
N SER A 27 -13.75 -17.06 2.89
CA SER A 27 -13.32 -18.23 3.65
C SER A 27 -11.88 -18.54 3.24
N ALA A 28 -10.94 -18.11 4.08
CA ALA A 28 -9.59 -18.65 4.20
C ALA A 28 -8.84 -18.84 2.87
N GLU A 29 -8.27 -17.77 2.32
CA GLU A 29 -7.15 -17.91 1.37
C GLU A 29 -5.80 -17.79 2.11
N PRO A 30 -5.07 -18.89 2.37
CA PRO A 30 -3.64 -18.81 2.54
C PRO A 30 -3.01 -19.00 1.15
N LEU A 31 -3.04 -17.97 0.32
CA LEU A 31 -2.07 -17.85 -0.79
C LEU A 31 -0.79 -17.14 -0.31
N GLN A 32 -0.45 -17.31 0.97
CA GLN A 32 0.84 -16.90 1.50
C GLN A 32 1.81 -18.04 1.25
N GLU A 33 2.70 -17.86 0.27
CA GLU A 33 3.79 -18.78 0.03
C GLU A 33 4.97 -18.39 0.91
N GLU A 34 5.42 -19.31 1.75
CA GLU A 34 6.67 -19.17 2.49
C GLU A 34 7.82 -19.62 1.61
N ILE A 35 8.71 -18.70 1.27
CA ILE A 35 9.86 -18.95 0.40
C ILE A 35 11.12 -18.75 1.22
N THR A 36 11.96 -19.78 1.30
CA THR A 36 13.31 -19.67 1.87
C THR A 36 14.29 -19.43 0.73
N LYS A 37 14.90 -18.24 0.67
CA LYS A 37 16.01 -17.92 -0.26
C LYS A 37 17.25 -17.61 0.55
N ASP A 38 18.37 -18.26 0.24
CA ASP A 38 19.67 -18.03 0.88
C ASP A 38 19.65 -18.08 2.42
N GLY A 39 18.84 -19.00 2.98
CA GLY A 39 18.65 -19.16 4.42
C GLY A 39 17.74 -18.11 5.08
N THR A 40 17.24 -17.13 4.33
CA THR A 40 16.29 -16.11 4.79
C THR A 40 14.87 -16.49 4.41
N LYS A 41 13.99 -16.59 5.41
CA LYS A 41 12.56 -16.86 5.23
C LYS A 41 11.85 -15.59 4.79
N MET A 42 11.06 -15.68 3.71
CA MET A 42 10.25 -14.59 3.18
C MET A 42 8.83 -15.08 2.92
N PHE A 43 7.88 -14.16 2.95
CA PHE A 43 6.48 -14.47 2.67
C PHE A 43 6.04 -13.71 1.43
N LYS A 44 5.50 -14.44 0.44
CA LYS A 44 5.08 -13.91 -0.85
C LYS A 44 3.58 -14.09 -1.02
N LYS A 45 2.93 -13.08 -1.58
CA LYS A 45 1.55 -13.17 -2.06
C LYS A 45 1.45 -12.45 -3.40
N THR A 46 0.87 -13.14 -4.37
CA THR A 46 0.62 -12.59 -5.72
C THR A 46 -0.85 -12.19 -5.83
N SER A 47 -1.14 -11.11 -6.55
CA SER A 47 -2.50 -10.69 -6.89
C SER A 47 -3.18 -11.72 -7.80
N SER A 48 -4.50 -11.85 -7.72
CA SER A 48 -5.28 -12.74 -8.59
C SER A 48 -5.11 -12.44 -10.08
N ASP A 49 -4.88 -11.17 -10.44
CA ASP A 49 -4.60 -10.75 -11.82
C ASP A 49 -3.12 -10.92 -12.21
N GLU A 50 -2.29 -11.39 -11.28
CA GLU A 50 -0.83 -11.53 -11.41
C GLU A 50 -0.08 -10.25 -11.79
N LYS A 51 -0.72 -9.07 -11.66
CA LYS A 51 -0.12 -7.77 -11.99
C LYS A 51 0.82 -7.24 -10.92
N ALA A 52 0.65 -7.68 -9.68
CA ALA A 52 1.48 -7.26 -8.55
C ALA A 52 1.71 -8.42 -7.58
N THR A 53 2.88 -8.45 -6.96
CA THR A 53 3.31 -9.41 -5.96
C THR A 53 3.93 -8.65 -4.78
N ILE A 54 3.43 -8.88 -3.57
CA ILE A 54 4.05 -8.36 -2.34
C ILE A 54 4.93 -9.47 -1.74
N CYS A 55 6.15 -9.10 -1.36
CA CYS A 55 7.06 -9.92 -0.58
C CYS A 55 7.39 -9.21 0.74
N LEU A 56 7.23 -9.90 1.87
CA LEU A 56 7.55 -9.41 3.20
C LEU A 56 8.64 -10.27 3.84
N TYR A 57 9.48 -9.65 4.66
CA TYR A 57 10.45 -10.38 5.49
C TYR A 57 9.83 -10.95 6.77
N LYS A 58 8.76 -10.31 7.26
CA LYS A 58 8.05 -10.67 8.49
C LYS A 58 6.53 -10.53 8.30
N VAL A 59 5.75 -11.33 9.02
CA VAL A 59 4.27 -11.24 9.04
C VAL A 59 3.71 -10.99 10.43
N GLU A 60 4.54 -11.06 11.47
CA GLU A 60 4.19 -10.74 12.86
C GLU A 60 5.20 -9.71 13.37
N TYR A 61 4.75 -8.53 13.74
CA TYR A 61 5.58 -7.41 14.16
C TYR A 61 5.45 -7.27 15.67
N GLN A 62 6.56 -7.15 16.39
CA GLN A 62 6.50 -7.06 17.85
C GLN A 62 6.17 -5.62 18.25
N ASP A 63 5.20 -5.45 19.14
CA ASP A 63 4.86 -4.16 19.74
C ASP A 63 5.32 -4.11 21.20
N LEU A 64 6.25 -3.20 21.50
CA LEU A 64 6.76 -2.93 22.85
C LEU A 64 6.10 -1.69 23.49
N GLY A 65 5.03 -1.16 22.88
CA GLY A 65 4.23 -0.04 23.37
C GLY A 65 4.70 1.33 22.91
N CYS A 66 6.01 1.60 22.93
CA CYS A 66 6.60 2.83 22.38
C CYS A 66 7.42 2.60 21.10
N ASP A 67 7.71 1.34 20.79
CA ASP A 67 8.46 0.95 19.61
C ASP A 67 7.81 -0.32 19.03
N THR A 68 7.50 -0.28 17.75
CA THR A 68 6.94 -1.42 17.02
C THR A 68 7.83 -1.68 15.82
N ASP A 69 8.13 -2.96 15.58
CA ASP A 69 8.92 -3.37 14.42
C ASP A 69 8.36 -2.77 13.11
N ALA A 70 9.25 -2.21 12.28
CA ALA A 70 8.88 -1.67 10.98
C ALA A 70 8.43 -2.77 9.99
N VAL A 71 7.39 -2.47 9.22
CA VAL A 71 6.87 -3.34 8.15
C VAL A 71 7.70 -3.15 6.90
N GLU A 72 8.66 -4.05 6.70
CA GLU A 72 9.59 -4.01 5.57
C GLU A 72 9.30 -5.09 4.53
N GLY A 73 9.42 -4.70 3.26
CA GLY A 73 9.23 -5.59 2.14
C GLY A 73 9.49 -4.92 0.80
N PHE A 74 9.10 -5.62 -0.27
CA PHE A 74 9.11 -5.07 -1.62
C PHE A 74 7.91 -5.54 -2.43
N VAL A 75 7.54 -4.73 -3.42
CA VAL A 75 6.53 -5.05 -4.41
C VAL A 75 7.21 -5.31 -5.74
N MET A 76 6.82 -6.40 -6.39
CA MET A 76 7.12 -6.68 -7.80
C MET A 76 5.86 -6.43 -8.59
N TYR A 77 5.97 -5.79 -9.75
CA TYR A 77 4.83 -5.57 -10.62
C TYR A 77 5.19 -5.82 -12.07
N ASP A 78 4.19 -6.20 -12.85
CA ASP A 78 4.31 -6.36 -14.30
C ASP A 78 3.67 -5.15 -14.97
N ALA A 79 4.51 -4.27 -15.51
CA ALA A 79 4.08 -3.06 -16.21
C ALA A 79 3.19 -3.37 -17.44
N THR A 80 3.33 -4.56 -18.04
CA THR A 80 2.54 -4.94 -19.22
C THR A 80 1.09 -5.28 -18.90
N LYS A 81 0.82 -5.66 -17.64
CA LYS A 81 -0.51 -6.01 -17.13
C LYS A 81 -1.23 -4.84 -16.46
N LEU A 82 -0.59 -3.67 -16.34
CA LEU A 82 -1.21 -2.46 -15.80
C LEU A 82 -2.05 -1.77 -16.86
N SER A 83 -3.19 -1.22 -16.45
CA SER A 83 -4.05 -0.46 -17.34
C SER A 83 -3.37 0.86 -17.72
N ALA A 84 -3.64 1.37 -18.92
CA ALA A 84 -3.10 2.65 -19.35
C ALA A 84 -3.54 3.76 -18.38
N GLY A 85 -2.56 4.43 -17.78
CA GLY A 85 -2.82 5.49 -16.82
C GLY A 85 -3.10 5.02 -15.37
N GLU A 86 -2.96 3.73 -15.07
CA GLU A 86 -3.07 3.21 -13.71
C GLU A 86 -1.76 3.46 -12.94
N SER A 87 -1.88 4.04 -11.74
CA SER A 87 -0.78 4.12 -10.76
C SER A 87 -0.94 3.04 -9.72
N LEU A 88 0.17 2.39 -9.33
CA LEU A 88 0.16 1.35 -8.32
C LEU A 88 0.72 1.89 -7.00
N TYR A 89 0.04 1.62 -5.90
CA TYR A 89 0.43 2.02 -4.56
C TYR A 89 0.49 0.81 -3.64
N VAL A 90 1.38 0.88 -2.65
CA VAL A 90 1.40 -0.03 -1.51
C VAL A 90 1.10 0.76 -0.24
N ALA A 91 0.29 0.21 0.66
CA ALA A 91 -0.11 0.87 1.89
C ALA A 91 -0.19 -0.09 3.07
N LEU A 92 0.06 0.44 4.26
CA LEU A 92 -0.29 -0.19 5.52
C LEU A 92 -1.71 0.22 5.90
N VAL A 93 -2.60 -0.75 6.03
CA VAL A 93 -4.03 -0.54 6.28
C VAL A 93 -4.45 -1.29 7.54
N GLY A 94 -5.05 -0.58 8.49
CA GLY A 94 -5.77 -1.16 9.62
C GLY A 94 -7.26 -1.26 9.31
N ARG A 95 -7.86 -2.42 9.53
CA ARG A 95 -9.29 -2.69 9.37
C ARG A 95 -9.89 -3.00 10.74
N PHE A 96 -10.81 -2.15 11.16
CA PHE A 96 -11.51 -2.19 12.43
C PHE A 96 -12.94 -2.65 12.19
N ARG A 97 -13.31 -3.80 12.73
CA ARG A 97 -14.67 -4.34 12.61
C ARG A 97 -15.34 -4.35 13.97
N TYR A 98 -16.55 -3.81 14.06
CA TYR A 98 -17.38 -3.83 15.24
C TYR A 98 -18.69 -4.56 14.94
N GLY A 99 -18.89 -5.77 15.45
CA GLY A 99 -20.10 -6.53 15.13
C GLY A 99 -19.99 -7.27 13.79
N ARG A 100 -21.06 -8.02 13.48
CA ARG A 100 -21.02 -9.07 12.47
C ARG A 100 -21.47 -8.54 11.12
N GLU A 101 -21.14 -9.27 10.06
CA GLU A 101 -21.58 -8.92 8.70
C GLU A 101 -23.10 -8.89 8.58
N GLU A 102 -23.80 -9.81 9.22
CA GLU A 102 -25.27 -9.82 9.22
C GLU A 102 -25.91 -8.67 10.01
N ASP A 103 -25.14 -8.02 10.89
CA ASP A 103 -25.60 -6.85 11.64
C ASP A 103 -25.46 -5.56 10.79
N GLU A 104 -24.75 -5.63 9.65
CA GLU A 104 -24.62 -4.55 8.67
C GLU A 104 -25.93 -4.41 7.87
N VAL A 105 -26.89 -3.67 8.44
CA VAL A 105 -28.20 -3.40 7.83
C VAL A 105 -28.28 -1.96 7.31
N LEU A 106 -29.25 -1.70 6.42
CA LEU A 106 -29.54 -0.35 5.89
C LEU A 106 -28.36 0.34 5.18
N GLY A 107 -27.37 -0.42 4.71
CA GLY A 107 -26.16 0.13 4.07
C GLY A 107 -25.15 0.73 5.05
N MET A 108 -25.32 0.48 6.35
CA MET A 108 -24.33 0.86 7.37
C MET A 108 -23.30 -0.26 7.52
N SER A 109 -22.07 -0.03 7.09
CA SER A 109 -20.98 -0.96 7.39
C SER A 109 -20.41 -0.68 8.78
N LEU A 110 -20.27 -1.73 9.59
CA LEU A 110 -19.61 -1.65 10.88
C LEU A 110 -18.10 -1.89 10.79
N CYS A 111 -17.57 -1.76 9.58
CA CYS A 111 -16.17 -1.89 9.25
C CYS A 111 -15.60 -0.52 8.87
N ARG A 112 -14.52 -0.13 9.53
CA ARG A 112 -13.75 1.07 9.20
C ARG A 112 -12.35 0.67 8.80
N GLU A 113 -11.89 1.16 7.65
CA GLU A 113 -10.49 1.06 7.26
C GLU A 113 -9.77 2.38 7.51
N MET A 114 -8.52 2.29 7.96
CA MET A 114 -7.63 3.43 8.18
C MET A 114 -6.30 3.16 7.48
N TYR A 115 -5.87 4.10 6.65
CA TYR A 115 -4.58 4.07 5.98
C TYR A 115 -3.55 4.74 6.90
N MET A 116 -2.53 3.99 7.28
CA MET A 116 -1.47 4.45 8.21
C MET A 116 -0.27 5.02 7.45
N GLY A 117 -0.09 4.59 6.20
CA GLY A 117 0.92 5.10 5.28
C GLY A 117 0.75 4.46 3.91
N HIS A 118 1.17 5.15 2.87
CA HIS A 118 1.22 4.63 1.51
C HIS A 118 2.45 5.12 0.76
N LYS A 119 2.87 4.35 -0.24
CA LYS A 119 4.00 4.65 -1.11
C LYS A 119 3.63 4.34 -2.56
N LEU A 120 4.01 5.24 -3.46
CA LEU A 120 3.90 5.02 -4.90
C LEU A 120 4.89 3.93 -5.35
N VAL A 121 4.37 2.89 -6.01
CA VAL A 121 5.15 1.79 -6.59
C VAL A 121 5.41 2.05 -8.07
N CYS A 122 4.37 2.39 -8.82
CA CYS A 122 4.45 2.70 -10.25
C CYS A 122 3.62 3.96 -10.55
N ALA A 123 4.23 4.94 -11.23
CA ALA A 123 3.58 6.19 -11.60
C ALA A 123 2.79 6.07 -12.91
N LYS A 124 1.68 6.82 -12.98
CA LYS A 124 0.89 7.03 -14.20
C LYS A 124 1.79 7.42 -15.36
N GLY A 125 1.83 6.61 -16.42
CA GLY A 125 2.44 7.01 -17.69
C GLY A 125 3.88 6.57 -17.94
N VAL A 126 4.44 5.60 -17.20
CA VAL A 126 5.63 4.87 -17.70
C VAL A 126 5.18 3.83 -18.73
N CYS A 127 4.66 4.32 -19.86
CA CYS A 127 4.79 3.65 -21.15
C CYS A 127 5.82 4.47 -21.93
N ALA A 128 7.08 4.05 -21.86
CA ALA A 128 8.13 4.59 -22.72
C ALA A 128 7.83 4.21 -24.18
N VAL A 129 7.06 5.04 -24.87
CA VAL A 129 7.13 5.14 -26.32
C VAL A 129 8.15 6.25 -26.58
N GLY A 130 9.28 5.88 -27.17
CA GLY A 130 10.36 6.80 -27.45
C GLY A 130 9.91 7.95 -28.32
N ASP A 131 10.26 9.17 -27.91
CA ASP A 131 10.30 10.33 -28.79
C ASP A 131 11.57 11.15 -28.48
N PRO A 132 12.57 11.17 -29.38
CA PRO A 132 13.75 11.99 -29.21
C PRO A 132 13.46 13.37 -29.80
N GLY A 133 13.07 14.33 -28.95
CA GLY A 133 13.19 15.74 -29.31
C GLY A 133 12.11 16.65 -28.77
N SER A 134 12.38 17.29 -27.64
CA SER A 134 12.13 18.73 -27.52
C SER A 134 12.95 19.31 -26.37
N LEU A 135 13.90 20.16 -26.75
CA LEU A 135 14.76 20.99 -25.90
C LEU A 135 14.10 22.36 -25.82
N SER A 136 13.82 22.87 -24.62
CA SER A 136 13.63 24.29 -24.24
C SER A 136 12.86 24.35 -22.91
N GLU A 137 13.11 25.22 -21.94
CA GLU A 137 14.04 26.32 -21.76
C GLU A 137 14.07 26.62 -20.25
N ILE A 138 15.25 26.94 -19.72
CA ILE A 138 15.43 27.48 -18.37
C ILE A 138 15.24 29.01 -18.47
N PRO A 139 14.36 29.66 -17.70
CA PRO A 139 14.40 31.11 -17.60
C PRO A 139 15.40 31.53 -16.52
N SER A 140 16.43 32.24 -16.99
CA SER A 140 17.43 32.96 -16.21
C SER A 140 16.82 34.21 -15.55
N PHE A 141 17.39 34.57 -14.39
CA PHE A 141 17.14 35.71 -13.49
C PHE A 141 16.92 37.11 -14.10
N PRO A 142 16.43 38.08 -13.29
CA PRO A 142 17.30 39.23 -13.05
C PRO A 142 17.44 39.67 -11.56
N THR A 143 18.57 40.32 -11.30
CA THR A 143 19.13 40.75 -10.01
C THR A 143 18.71 42.18 -9.63
N GLN A 144 18.21 42.35 -8.39
CA GLN A 144 18.33 43.47 -7.41
C GLN A 144 17.73 44.89 -7.64
N PRO A 145 17.45 45.66 -6.55
CA PRO A 145 18.48 46.48 -5.86
C PRO A 145 18.46 46.51 -4.30
N GLN A 146 19.62 46.84 -3.69
CA GLN A 146 19.86 47.14 -2.25
C GLN A 146 19.13 48.42 -1.78
N PRO A 147 19.09 48.66 -0.45
CA PRO A 147 19.41 49.97 0.10
C PRO A 147 20.65 49.97 1.04
N SER A 148 21.53 50.94 0.80
CA SER A 148 22.60 51.52 1.66
C SER A 148 22.03 52.10 2.96
N ALA A 149 22.71 52.34 4.09
CA ALA A 149 24.09 52.24 4.58
C ALA A 149 24.02 52.43 6.12
N PHE A 150 25.01 52.00 6.91
CA PHE A 150 25.55 52.76 8.06
C PHE A 150 26.88 52.13 8.55
N MET A 151 27.87 52.99 8.77
CA MET A 151 29.25 52.75 9.23
C MET A 151 29.30 52.43 10.74
N ASP A 152 30.26 51.64 11.25
CA ASP A 152 31.55 52.16 11.75
C ASP A 152 32.51 51.08 12.32
N SER A 153 33.79 51.31 12.01
CA SER A 153 35.06 51.05 12.73
C SER A 153 35.49 49.70 13.37
N GLN A 154 36.70 49.29 12.92
CA GLN A 154 37.91 48.86 13.67
C GLN A 154 38.36 47.37 13.63
N GLN A 155 39.45 47.18 12.88
CA GLN A 155 40.49 46.13 12.96
C GLN A 155 41.81 46.84 13.36
N PRO A 156 42.88 46.18 13.90
CA PRO A 156 43.83 45.35 13.10
C PRO A 156 44.44 44.13 13.85
N GLY A 157 44.62 42.92 13.28
CA GLY A 157 45.81 42.39 12.52
C GLY A 157 46.80 41.60 13.43
N PRO A 158 47.81 40.80 12.95
CA PRO A 158 48.01 40.06 11.68
C PRO A 158 48.66 38.62 11.82
N SER A 159 49.08 38.02 10.69
CA SER A 159 50.04 36.88 10.42
C SER A 159 49.50 35.41 10.46
N ALA A 160 49.83 34.45 9.56
CA ALA A 160 50.79 34.27 8.45
C ALA A 160 50.42 33.03 7.54
N GLU A 161 50.78 33.08 6.24
CA GLU A 161 51.40 32.04 5.33
C GLU A 161 50.89 30.56 5.27
N TYR A 162 50.95 29.72 4.21
CA TYR A 162 51.08 29.71 2.72
C TYR A 162 50.99 28.20 2.26
N ILE A 163 50.38 27.90 1.10
CA ILE A 163 50.76 26.91 0.01
C ILE A 163 50.46 25.37 0.03
N ASN A 164 49.79 24.95 -1.08
CA ASN A 164 49.78 23.77 -2.00
C ASN A 164 49.21 22.34 -1.77
N ASP A 165 48.35 21.97 -2.74
CA ASP A 165 48.34 20.84 -3.72
C ASP A 165 48.94 19.45 -3.36
N GLN A 166 48.18 18.35 -3.57
CA GLN A 166 48.09 17.60 -4.85
C GLN A 166 47.37 16.23 -4.69
N ASP A 167 46.63 15.83 -5.74
CA ASP A 167 46.28 14.48 -6.21
C ASP A 167 45.31 13.52 -5.46
N ARG A 168 44.12 13.36 -6.06
CA ARG A 168 43.63 12.03 -6.51
C ARG A 168 42.57 12.14 -7.62
N GLN A 169 43.00 11.89 -8.86
CA GLN A 169 42.15 11.59 -10.02
C GLN A 169 41.75 10.10 -10.05
N SER A 170 40.48 9.82 -10.36
CA SER A 170 40.03 8.65 -11.14
C SER A 170 38.51 8.82 -11.37
N SER A 171 38.09 9.39 -12.50
CA SER A 171 37.81 8.73 -13.80
C SER A 171 36.39 8.13 -13.90
N SER A 172 35.53 8.90 -14.57
CA SER A 172 34.51 8.51 -15.56
C SER A 172 34.09 7.03 -15.68
N SER A 173 32.77 6.79 -15.64
CA SER A 173 31.97 6.45 -16.84
C SER A 173 30.46 6.40 -16.51
N PRO A 174 29.57 6.94 -17.37
CA PRO A 174 28.15 6.63 -17.37
C PRO A 174 27.91 5.40 -18.27
N SER A 175 27.31 4.35 -17.72
CA SER A 175 27.00 3.13 -18.48
C SER A 175 25.58 3.23 -19.05
N ASP A 176 25.50 3.51 -20.34
CA ASP A 176 24.31 3.35 -21.17
C ASP A 176 23.91 1.87 -21.34
N ALA A 177 22.60 1.68 -21.46
CA ALA A 177 21.91 0.68 -22.29
C ALA A 177 22.38 -0.79 -22.25
N ASN A 178 21.77 -1.58 -21.34
CA ASN A 178 21.21 -2.90 -21.71
C ASN A 178 20.26 -3.42 -20.61
N ARG A 179 18.94 -3.41 -20.83
CA ARG A 179 18.01 -4.22 -20.01
C ARG A 179 16.89 -4.77 -20.90
N SER A 180 17.26 -5.66 -21.81
CA SER A 180 16.31 -6.55 -22.48
C SER A 180 16.11 -7.80 -21.62
N THR A 181 14.99 -7.89 -20.90
CA THR A 181 14.37 -9.11 -20.35
C THR A 181 13.30 -8.65 -19.35
N ALA A 182 12.02 -9.05 -19.53
CA ALA A 182 10.85 -8.60 -18.76
C ALA A 182 11.18 -8.09 -17.35
N ASN A 183 11.14 -6.76 -17.17
CA ASN A 183 11.58 -6.12 -15.94
C ASN A 183 10.50 -6.25 -14.88
N GLU A 184 10.60 -7.31 -14.08
CA GLU A 184 9.98 -7.33 -12.75
C GLU A 184 10.72 -6.28 -11.89
N ASP A 185 10.24 -5.05 -11.93
CA ASP A 185 10.79 -3.97 -11.15
C ASP A 185 10.44 -4.19 -9.67
N LYS A 186 11.46 -4.21 -8.83
CA LYS A 186 11.36 -4.41 -7.38
C LYS A 186 11.38 -3.07 -6.69
N VAL A 187 10.27 -2.71 -6.05
CA VAL A 187 10.16 -1.46 -5.29
C VAL A 187 10.07 -1.77 -3.81
N HIS A 188 11.11 -1.39 -3.06
CA HIS A 188 11.15 -1.58 -1.61
C HIS A 188 10.28 -0.56 -0.87
N PHE A 189 9.69 -0.97 0.24
CA PHE A 189 8.93 -0.11 1.14
C PHE A 189 9.24 -0.45 2.61
N SER A 190 9.03 0.53 3.47
CA SER A 190 9.08 0.40 4.92
C SER A 190 7.98 1.28 5.51
N PHE A 191 7.17 0.74 6.41
CA PHE A 191 6.11 1.46 7.12
C PHE A 191 6.26 1.28 8.63
N LEU A 192 5.96 2.34 9.38
CA LEU A 192 5.85 2.28 10.83
C LEU A 192 4.38 2.26 11.21
N PHE A 193 4.05 1.49 12.25
CA PHE A 193 2.74 1.59 12.88
C PHE A 193 2.67 2.91 13.66
N PRO A 194 1.54 3.64 13.60
CA PRO A 194 1.29 4.72 14.55
C PRO A 194 1.36 4.23 16.00
N GLU A 195 1.80 5.08 16.92
CA GLU A 195 1.96 4.74 18.35
C GLU A 195 0.62 4.34 18.99
N ASP A 196 -0.48 4.94 18.54
CA ASP A 196 -1.84 4.68 19.00
C ASP A 196 -2.54 3.51 18.28
N ALA A 197 -1.87 2.86 17.33
CA ALA A 197 -2.44 1.74 16.59
C ALA A 197 -2.53 0.50 17.50
N PRO A 198 -3.72 -0.09 17.72
CA PRO A 198 -3.88 -1.22 18.65
C PRO A 198 -3.28 -2.53 18.11
N VAL A 199 -2.91 -3.46 19.01
CA VAL A 199 -2.41 -4.80 18.65
C VAL A 199 -3.48 -5.62 17.91
N SER A 200 -3.06 -6.47 16.97
CA SER A 200 -3.97 -7.35 16.22
C SER A 200 -4.76 -8.27 17.15
N THR A 201 -6.05 -8.01 17.28
CA THR A 201 -6.94 -8.80 18.14
C THR A 201 -8.25 -9.05 17.43
N VAL A 202 -8.68 -10.31 17.36
CA VAL A 202 -9.99 -10.70 16.80
C VAL A 202 -10.71 -11.57 17.82
N MET A 203 -11.93 -11.18 18.17
CA MET A 203 -12.79 -11.97 19.02
C MET A 203 -13.57 -12.97 18.16
N GLN A 204 -13.45 -14.25 18.50
CA GLN A 204 -14.23 -15.34 17.90
C GLN A 204 -15.35 -15.74 18.84
N ARG A 205 -16.54 -16.06 18.29
CA ARG A 205 -17.60 -16.70 19.07
C ARG A 205 -17.37 -18.20 19.15
N LEU A 206 -17.98 -18.79 20.18
CA LEU A 206 -17.97 -20.23 20.42
C LEU A 206 -18.64 -21.03 19.28
N SER A 207 -19.49 -20.38 18.47
CA SER A 207 -20.10 -20.98 17.28
C SER A 207 -19.29 -20.62 16.01
N PRO A 208 -18.69 -21.61 15.31
CA PRO A 208 -17.77 -21.37 14.19
C PRO A 208 -18.46 -20.80 12.94
N ASP A 209 -19.76 -21.02 12.74
CA ASP A 209 -20.51 -20.55 11.56
C ASP A 209 -20.78 -19.04 11.53
N SER A 210 -20.26 -18.31 12.52
CA SER A 210 -20.86 -17.04 12.91
C SER A 210 -20.08 -15.79 12.49
N GLY A 211 -19.10 -15.96 11.59
CA GLY A 211 -18.32 -14.88 11.01
C GLY A 211 -17.35 -14.21 11.98
N ASP A 212 -16.55 -13.28 11.47
CA ASP A 212 -15.74 -12.37 12.28
C ASP A 212 -16.68 -11.48 13.12
N THR A 213 -16.50 -11.43 14.43
CA THR A 213 -17.42 -10.67 15.31
C THR A 213 -16.94 -9.27 15.62
N CYS A 214 -15.70 -9.09 16.05
CA CYS A 214 -15.11 -7.79 16.24
C CYS A 214 -13.60 -7.94 16.35
N GLY A 215 -12.87 -6.92 15.92
CA GLY A 215 -11.43 -6.94 16.00
C GLY A 215 -10.72 -5.96 15.09
N VAL A 216 -9.41 -5.96 15.22
CA VAL A 216 -8.48 -5.18 14.41
C VAL A 216 -7.60 -6.14 13.63
N ARG A 217 -7.58 -5.97 12.31
CA ARG A 217 -6.71 -6.69 11.38
C ARG A 217 -5.86 -5.70 10.61
N TYR A 218 -4.63 -6.08 10.31
CA TYR A 218 -3.73 -5.25 9.51
C TYR A 218 -3.38 -5.93 8.19
N TYR A 219 -3.21 -5.12 7.16
CA TYR A 219 -2.84 -5.57 5.83
C TYR A 219 -1.77 -4.67 5.24
N VAL A 220 -0.82 -5.27 4.54
CA VAL A 220 -0.08 -4.58 3.49
C VAL A 220 -0.92 -4.72 2.22
N ARG A 221 -1.53 -3.62 1.79
CA ARG A 221 -2.42 -3.55 0.63
C ARG A 221 -1.68 -2.98 -0.57
N CYS A 222 -1.72 -3.68 -1.70
CA CYS A 222 -1.45 -3.09 -3.01
C CYS A 222 -2.77 -2.65 -3.62
N TYR A 223 -2.86 -1.43 -4.12
CA TYR A 223 -4.04 -0.91 -4.82
C TYR A 223 -3.66 -0.08 -6.04
N GLY A 224 -4.46 -0.17 -7.08
CA GLY A 224 -4.38 0.67 -8.26
C GLY A 224 -5.20 1.94 -8.06
N SER A 225 -4.72 3.06 -8.57
CA SER A 225 -5.47 4.31 -8.70
C SER A 225 -5.55 4.66 -10.18
N LEU A 226 -6.76 4.88 -10.67
CA LEU A 226 -7.02 5.30 -12.03
C LEU A 226 -7.86 6.57 -11.99
N ASP A 227 -7.36 7.62 -12.63
CA ASP A 227 -8.13 8.86 -12.78
C ASP A 227 -8.79 8.84 -14.16
N VAL A 228 -10.12 8.73 -14.17
CA VAL A 228 -10.95 8.77 -15.37
C VAL A 228 -11.73 10.08 -15.33
N GLY A 229 -11.29 11.07 -16.11
CA GLY A 229 -11.86 12.42 -16.03
C GLY A 229 -11.47 13.12 -14.71
N GLU A 230 -12.46 13.61 -13.97
CA GLU A 230 -12.28 14.27 -12.66
C GLU A 230 -12.47 13.32 -11.46
N GLU A 231 -12.78 12.04 -11.69
CA GLU A 231 -13.02 11.06 -10.63
C GLU A 231 -11.81 10.14 -10.40
N HIS A 232 -11.42 10.00 -9.13
CA HIS A 232 -10.35 9.11 -8.69
C HIS A 232 -10.91 7.76 -8.25
N HIS A 233 -10.66 6.71 -9.03
CA HIS A 233 -11.06 5.36 -8.69
C HIS A 233 -9.89 4.56 -8.13
N THR A 234 -10.05 4.05 -6.91
CA THR A 234 -9.08 3.13 -6.30
C THR A 234 -9.62 1.71 -6.31
N ILE A 235 -8.82 0.76 -6.80
CA ILE A 235 -9.16 -0.66 -6.85
C ILE A 235 -8.13 -1.43 -6.04
N SER A 236 -8.58 -2.14 -5.01
CA SER A 236 -7.72 -3.03 -4.23
C SER A 236 -7.25 -4.19 -5.10
N VAL A 237 -5.94 -4.36 -5.22
CA VAL A 237 -5.29 -5.37 -6.09
C VAL A 237 -4.90 -6.60 -5.28
N LEU A 238 -4.41 -6.38 -4.06
CA LEU A 238 -3.88 -7.43 -3.21
C LEU A 238 -3.90 -7.00 -1.75
N ASN A 239 -4.45 -7.84 -0.86
CA ASN A 239 -4.35 -7.67 0.59
C ASN A 239 -3.45 -8.76 1.17
N PHE A 240 -2.32 -8.37 1.77
CA PHE A 240 -1.41 -9.26 2.47
C PHE A 240 -1.61 -9.11 3.99
N PRO A 241 -2.28 -10.07 4.67
CA PRO A 241 -2.55 -9.94 6.10
C PRO A 241 -1.27 -10.07 6.94
N ILE A 242 -1.13 -9.18 7.94
CA ILE A 242 -0.04 -9.17 8.91
C ILE A 242 -0.60 -9.02 10.34
N ARG A 243 0.24 -9.26 11.34
CA ARG A 243 -0.08 -9.07 12.76
C ARG A 243 0.85 -8.04 13.38
N LYS A 244 0.29 -7.05 14.07
CA LYS A 244 0.98 -6.24 15.08
C LYS A 244 0.78 -6.92 16.43
#